data_AF-A0A7J4FKN3-F1
#
_entry.id   AF-A0A7J4FKN3-F1
#
_cell.length_a   1.000
_cell.length_b   1.000
_cell.length_c   1.000
_cell.angle_alpha   90.00
_cell.angle_beta   90.00
_cell.angle_gamma   90.00
#
_symmetry.space_group_name_H-M   'P 1'
#
loop_
_entity.id
_entity.type
_entity.pdbx_description
1 polymer ?
#
loop_
_entity_poly.entity_id
_entity_poly.type
_entity_poly.pdbx_seq_one_letter_code
_entity_poly.pdbx_strand_id
1 'polypeptide(L)'
;MNVEESFVNEDMFIDESENITSFVIDTELTPDAYSDLIRFLYRHYLLPQMNRFVNVISDNARFISFVLPDPMSMWWVRIEVMAGKPIEVKITTRGPVPPKVINGLKEDLFITVQMFEEHVRRSSFYFAWVEGEPVVLEQGSQKSRNIIYRLFSESMLLFFIIFIAVSLFLFMIFGPYTPILLVVMQLVIFLFSDKIIMKMGSWVITREKPSVHIFHYHLRAEEYQNFRRRFNRETLMKIKAEIYERTLAVGRTVDCETANEVFSQYGFICRPESMSTKVVNVYEIVRKAAEKFGLPIPKIVIANTIIPNAAASGPYPSRGIVLITSGLLVQLEDDEILSVIGHEFSHLKGRDPLVLFALTAAEYLLRVYVFWPFLFIFGYFYIFLALTAVYFIAKFFEAKADLEAAAKLGNPEVLAEALRKIGFRRLRFERIPAYRLQEWLGWDPHPPLYFRIARLERIKDVTNIRHPFIRSIKDNISGFLEALSFR
;
A
#
# COMPACT_ATOMS: atom_id res chain seq x y z
N MET A 1 2.54 0.68 -46.54
CA MET A 1 1.44 1.13 -47.40
C MET A 1 1.15 2.56 -46.97
N ASN A 2 1.42 3.52 -47.85
CA ASN A 2 1.40 4.95 -47.57
C ASN A 2 0.03 5.41 -47.10
N VAL A 3 -0.01 6.21 -46.03
CA VAL A 3 -1.20 6.95 -45.60
C VAL A 3 -0.79 8.40 -45.41
N GLU A 4 -1.57 9.28 -46.05
CA GLU A 4 -1.34 10.69 -46.36
C GLU A 4 -1.01 11.57 -45.16
N GLU A 5 -0.02 12.44 -45.34
CA GLU A 5 0.25 13.61 -44.49
C GLU A 5 -0.90 14.61 -44.63
N SER A 6 -1.66 14.83 -43.56
CA SER A 6 -2.53 16.00 -43.44
C SER A 6 -1.75 17.10 -42.71
N PHE A 7 -1.22 18.04 -43.49
CA PHE A 7 -0.62 19.27 -42.99
C PHE A 7 -1.69 20.13 -42.32
N VAL A 8 -1.58 20.31 -41.00
CA VAL A 8 -2.26 21.38 -40.28
C VAL A 8 -1.45 22.66 -40.54
N ASN A 9 -2.10 23.66 -41.16
CA ASN A 9 -1.54 24.99 -41.42
C ASN A 9 -0.92 25.59 -40.14
N GLU A 10 0.35 25.97 -40.20
CA GLU A 10 1.13 26.52 -39.06
C GLU A 10 0.83 27.99 -38.74
N ASP A 11 0.04 28.71 -39.54
CA ASP A 11 -0.09 30.17 -39.45
C ASP A 11 -1.37 30.69 -38.74
N MET A 12 -1.74 30.08 -37.62
CA MET A 12 -2.82 30.65 -36.77
C MET A 12 -2.67 30.35 -35.28
N PHE A 13 -1.51 30.65 -34.69
CA PHE A 13 -1.35 30.63 -33.23
C PHE A 13 -0.76 31.96 -32.75
N ILE A 14 -1.61 32.77 -32.12
CA ILE A 14 -1.23 33.99 -31.39
C ILE A 14 -0.48 33.53 -30.14
N ASP A 15 0.85 33.71 -30.15
CA ASP A 15 1.79 33.65 -29.01
C ASP A 15 1.47 32.64 -27.89
N GLU A 16 1.96 31.39 -28.02
CA GLU A 16 1.92 30.42 -26.91
C GLU A 16 3.20 29.60 -26.87
N SER A 17 4.13 30.03 -26.01
CA SER A 17 5.34 29.27 -25.66
C SER A 17 4.99 27.86 -25.18
N GLU A 18 5.68 26.84 -25.67
CA GLU A 18 5.56 25.47 -25.15
C GLU A 18 5.95 25.44 -23.67
N ASN A 19 5.08 24.86 -22.84
CA ASN A 19 5.38 24.66 -21.42
C ASN A 19 5.75 23.19 -21.18
N ILE A 20 6.94 22.98 -20.62
CA ILE A 20 7.52 21.66 -20.36
C ILE A 20 7.46 21.40 -18.85
N THR A 21 6.82 20.31 -18.48
CA THR A 21 6.83 19.79 -17.11
C THR A 21 7.33 18.36 -17.10
N SER A 22 8.22 18.03 -16.18
CA SER A 22 8.68 16.66 -15.97
C SER A 22 8.31 16.17 -14.59
N PHE A 23 8.15 14.86 -14.46
CA PHE A 23 8.05 14.19 -13.17
C PHE A 23 8.67 12.80 -13.30
N VAL A 24 9.06 12.24 -12.16
CA VAL A 24 9.63 10.90 -12.08
C VAL A 24 8.65 9.96 -11.42
N ILE A 25 8.72 8.68 -11.78
CA ILE A 25 8.02 7.59 -11.11
C ILE A 25 9.11 6.64 -10.59
N ASP A 26 9.26 6.60 -9.27
CA ASP A 26 10.14 5.64 -8.63
C ASP A 26 9.66 4.21 -8.91
N THR A 27 10.62 3.33 -9.19
CA THR A 27 10.33 1.98 -9.64
C THR A 27 11.34 0.96 -9.12
N GLU A 28 10.83 -0.25 -8.87
CA GLU A 28 11.65 -1.40 -8.49
C GLU A 28 12.14 -2.21 -9.71
N LEU A 29 11.72 -1.83 -10.92
CA LEU A 29 11.95 -2.61 -12.13
C LEU A 29 13.43 -2.81 -12.43
N THR A 30 13.74 -4.02 -12.88
CA THR A 30 15.05 -4.41 -13.40
C THR A 30 15.19 -4.01 -14.88
N PRO A 31 16.41 -3.79 -15.39
CA PRO A 31 16.61 -3.34 -16.77
C PRO A 31 16.00 -4.21 -17.87
N ASP A 32 15.89 -5.52 -17.63
CA ASP A 32 15.25 -6.46 -18.55
C ASP A 32 13.75 -6.22 -18.74
N ALA A 33 13.07 -5.67 -17.72
CA ALA A 33 11.64 -5.38 -17.72
C ALA A 33 11.29 -4.06 -18.43
N TYR A 34 12.26 -3.19 -18.76
CA TYR A 34 11.98 -1.88 -19.36
C TYR A 34 11.28 -1.98 -20.72
N SER A 35 11.73 -2.91 -21.58
CA SER A 35 11.07 -3.13 -22.88
C SER A 35 9.66 -3.71 -22.74
N ASP A 36 9.45 -4.53 -21.71
CA ASP A 36 8.14 -5.09 -21.38
C ASP A 36 7.20 -4.00 -20.85
N LEU A 37 7.70 -3.04 -20.07
CA LEU A 37 6.95 -1.86 -19.61
C LEU A 37 6.45 -1.03 -20.80
N ILE A 38 7.33 -0.71 -21.75
CA ILE A 38 6.96 0.07 -22.95
C ILE A 38 5.87 -0.66 -23.75
N ARG A 39 6.04 -1.97 -23.97
CA ARG A 39 5.01 -2.81 -24.62
C ARG A 39 3.72 -2.87 -23.82
N PHE A 40 3.80 -2.88 -22.49
CA PHE A 40 2.65 -2.89 -21.60
C PHE A 40 1.86 -1.58 -21.67
N LEU A 41 2.54 -0.42 -21.64
CA LEU A 41 1.94 0.90 -21.81
C LEU A 41 1.22 0.99 -23.16
N TYR A 42 1.86 0.57 -24.24
CA TYR A 42 1.23 0.55 -25.55
C TYR A 42 -0.05 -0.30 -25.55
N ARG A 43 0.02 -1.55 -25.07
CA ARG A 43 -1.10 -2.51 -25.14
C ARG A 43 -2.25 -2.21 -24.19
N HIS A 44 -1.97 -1.76 -22.97
CA HIS A 44 -2.98 -1.65 -21.91
C HIS A 44 -3.44 -0.20 -21.66
N TYR A 45 -2.66 0.80 -22.08
CA TYR A 45 -3.03 2.21 -21.92
C TYR A 45 -3.40 2.86 -23.25
N LEU A 46 -2.53 2.79 -24.26
CA LEU A 46 -2.75 3.49 -25.53
C LEU A 46 -3.74 2.75 -26.45
N LEU A 47 -3.54 1.45 -26.66
CA LEU A 47 -4.33 0.66 -27.61
C LEU A 47 -5.85 0.66 -27.32
N PRO A 48 -6.32 0.50 -26.07
CA PRO A 48 -7.76 0.53 -25.76
C PRO A 48 -8.40 1.90 -25.99
N GLN A 49 -7.59 2.95 -26.17
CA GLN A 49 -8.02 4.33 -26.35
C GLN A 49 -7.37 4.96 -27.60
N MET A 50 -7.09 4.18 -28.65
CA MET A 50 -6.44 4.66 -29.88
C MET A 50 -7.11 5.88 -30.50
N ASN A 51 -8.43 6.03 -30.34
CA ASN A 51 -9.16 7.19 -30.86
C ASN A 51 -8.85 8.50 -30.11
N ARG A 52 -8.19 8.44 -28.95
CA ARG A 52 -7.82 9.60 -28.13
C ARG A 52 -6.38 10.07 -28.35
N PHE A 53 -5.50 9.20 -28.84
CA PHE A 53 -4.07 9.49 -28.94
C PHE A 53 -3.58 9.41 -30.39
N VAL A 54 -2.71 10.34 -30.77
CA VAL A 54 -2.10 10.41 -32.10
C VAL A 54 -0.58 10.45 -32.00
N ASN A 55 0.13 10.30 -33.12
CA ASN A 55 1.59 10.40 -33.22
C ASN A 55 2.32 9.52 -32.19
N VAL A 56 1.93 8.25 -32.09
CA VAL A 56 2.58 7.28 -31.20
C VAL A 56 3.91 6.84 -31.81
N ILE A 57 5.01 7.14 -31.13
CA ILE A 57 6.39 6.80 -31.52
C ILE A 57 6.99 5.94 -30.40
N SER A 58 7.60 4.82 -30.73
CA SER A 58 8.22 3.91 -29.76
C SER A 58 9.48 3.30 -30.34
N ASP A 59 10.54 3.20 -29.54
CA ASP A 59 11.74 2.43 -29.88
C ASP A 59 11.60 0.94 -29.50
N ASN A 60 10.48 0.56 -28.86
CA ASN A 60 10.19 -0.76 -28.30
C ASN A 60 11.23 -1.29 -27.31
N ALA A 61 12.08 -0.41 -26.78
CA ALA A 61 13.16 -0.72 -25.86
C ALA A 61 13.02 0.05 -24.55
N ARG A 62 13.06 1.38 -24.59
CA ARG A 62 13.01 2.23 -23.39
C ARG A 62 12.18 3.50 -23.57
N PHE A 63 11.75 3.84 -24.78
CA PHE A 63 11.11 5.11 -25.07
C PHE A 63 9.77 4.92 -25.75
N ILE A 64 8.77 5.67 -25.28
CA ILE A 64 7.49 5.84 -25.96
C ILE A 64 7.01 7.29 -25.85
N SER A 65 6.57 7.85 -26.97
CA SER A 65 5.98 9.18 -27.07
C SER A 65 4.60 9.09 -27.71
N PHE A 66 3.67 9.91 -27.26
CA PHE A 66 2.32 10.01 -27.84
C PHE A 66 1.72 11.38 -27.58
N VAL A 67 0.76 11.79 -28.40
CA VAL A 67 0.11 13.11 -28.32
C VAL A 67 -1.37 12.94 -28.01
N LEU A 68 -1.86 13.69 -27.03
CA LEU A 68 -3.28 13.88 -26.75
C LEU A 68 -3.72 15.24 -27.33
N PRO A 69 -4.46 15.25 -28.44
CA PRO A 69 -5.03 16.48 -28.98
C PRO A 69 -6.36 16.84 -28.29
N ASP A 70 -6.65 18.13 -28.23
CA ASP A 70 -7.98 18.62 -27.91
C ASP A 70 -8.96 18.38 -29.08
N PRO A 71 -10.21 17.95 -28.86
CA PRO A 71 -11.19 17.76 -29.92
C PRO A 71 -11.50 19.03 -30.73
N MET A 72 -11.31 20.22 -30.15
CA MET A 72 -11.48 21.51 -30.83
C MET A 72 -10.16 22.10 -31.32
N SER A 73 -9.07 21.33 -31.26
CA SER A 73 -7.71 21.73 -31.66
C SER A 73 -7.17 22.99 -30.97
N MET A 74 -7.70 23.34 -29.79
CA MET A 74 -7.23 24.52 -29.04
C MET A 74 -5.92 24.28 -28.30
N TRP A 75 -5.62 23.03 -27.96
CA TRP A 75 -4.41 22.66 -27.23
C TRP A 75 -3.99 21.23 -27.58
N TRP A 76 -2.74 20.88 -27.30
CA TRP A 76 -2.27 19.50 -27.34
C TRP A 76 -1.26 19.24 -26.23
N VAL A 77 -1.16 17.97 -25.85
CA VAL A 77 -0.20 17.49 -24.85
C VAL A 77 0.62 16.37 -25.46
N ARG A 78 1.95 16.53 -25.52
CA ARG A 78 2.88 15.48 -25.87
C ARG A 78 3.46 14.87 -24.61
N ILE A 79 3.40 13.56 -24.52
CA ILE A 79 3.93 12.79 -23.41
C ILE A 79 5.10 11.97 -23.96
N GLU A 80 6.24 12.06 -23.28
CA GLU A 80 7.44 11.26 -23.53
C GLU A 80 7.74 10.46 -22.26
N VAL A 81 7.78 9.14 -22.36
CA VAL A 81 8.09 8.23 -21.25
C VAL A 81 9.39 7.52 -21.56
N MET A 82 10.36 7.64 -20.66
CA MET A 82 11.64 6.95 -20.71
C MET A 82 11.76 5.96 -19.54
N ALA A 83 11.78 4.67 -19.86
CA ALA A 83 11.95 3.59 -18.91
C ALA A 83 13.39 3.60 -18.36
N GLY A 84 13.48 3.66 -17.03
CA GLY A 84 14.71 3.73 -16.28
C GLY A 84 14.43 3.53 -14.79
N LYS A 85 15.44 3.80 -13.96
CA LYS A 85 15.29 3.83 -12.50
C LYS A 85 15.86 5.16 -11.99
N PRO A 86 15.02 6.19 -11.78
CA PRO A 86 13.55 6.19 -11.90
C PRO A 86 13.05 6.23 -13.36
N ILE A 87 11.74 6.03 -13.56
CA ILE A 87 11.08 6.25 -14.87
C ILE A 87 10.87 7.76 -15.04
N GLU A 88 11.36 8.31 -16.14
CA GLU A 88 11.23 9.73 -16.43
C GLU A 88 10.04 9.99 -17.37
N VAL A 89 9.18 10.93 -17.00
CA VAL A 89 8.05 11.35 -17.82
C VAL A 89 8.13 12.84 -18.08
N LYS A 90 8.14 13.21 -19.35
CA LYS A 90 8.12 14.60 -19.80
C LYS A 90 6.81 14.90 -20.51
N ILE A 91 6.15 15.96 -20.06
CA ILE A 91 4.88 16.46 -20.59
C ILE A 91 5.16 17.83 -21.20
N THR A 92 5.02 17.92 -22.52
CA THR A 92 5.10 19.17 -23.27
C THR A 92 3.69 19.60 -23.65
N THR A 93 3.31 20.82 -23.28
CA THR A 93 1.97 21.37 -23.52
C THR A 93 2.04 22.59 -24.40
N ARG A 94 1.02 22.75 -25.25
CA ARG A 94 0.79 23.95 -26.06
C ARG A 94 -0.71 24.27 -26.03
N GLY A 95 -1.08 25.53 -25.87
CA GLY A 95 -2.47 25.92 -25.63
C GLY A 95 -2.91 25.94 -24.17
N PRO A 96 -4.14 26.41 -23.89
CA PRO A 96 -4.71 26.49 -22.55
C PRO A 96 -5.18 25.11 -22.07
N VAL A 97 -4.23 24.22 -21.78
CA VAL A 97 -4.52 22.86 -21.30
C VAL A 97 -5.14 22.93 -19.89
N PRO A 98 -6.34 22.36 -19.66
CA PRO A 98 -6.93 22.33 -18.33
C PRO A 98 -6.05 21.53 -17.34
N PRO A 99 -5.79 22.03 -16.11
CA PRO A 99 -4.96 21.32 -15.13
C PRO A 99 -5.44 19.90 -14.80
N LYS A 100 -6.75 19.66 -14.87
CA LYS A 100 -7.38 18.34 -14.67
C LYS A 100 -6.91 17.31 -15.70
N VAL A 101 -6.60 17.74 -16.93
CA VAL A 101 -6.08 16.86 -17.99
C VAL A 101 -4.66 16.42 -17.66
N ILE A 102 -3.79 17.37 -17.29
CA ILE A 102 -2.40 17.09 -16.93
C ILE A 102 -2.34 16.15 -15.71
N ASN A 103 -3.08 16.47 -14.65
CA ASN A 103 -3.12 15.62 -13.45
C ASN A 103 -3.70 14.24 -13.75
N GLY A 104 -4.73 14.16 -14.59
CA GLY A 104 -5.30 12.88 -15.03
C GLY A 104 -4.31 12.01 -15.80
N LEU A 105 -3.48 12.60 -16.68
CA LEU A 105 -2.42 11.90 -17.41
C LEU A 105 -1.32 11.40 -16.47
N LYS A 106 -0.90 12.24 -15.51
CA LYS A 106 0.08 11.83 -14.48
C LYS A 106 -0.40 10.61 -13.69
N GLU A 107 -1.65 10.65 -13.20
CA GLU A 107 -2.27 9.54 -12.48
C GLU A 107 -2.43 8.29 -13.35
N ASP A 108 -2.86 8.44 -14.60
CA ASP A 108 -3.01 7.33 -15.54
C ASP A 108 -1.71 6.56 -15.76
N LEU A 109 -0.62 7.30 -16.01
CA LEU A 109 0.70 6.73 -16.21
C LEU A 109 1.21 6.07 -14.94
N PHE A 110 1.08 6.74 -13.80
CA PHE A 110 1.47 6.17 -12.51
C PHE A 110 0.73 4.85 -12.22
N ILE A 111 -0.61 4.83 -12.34
CA ILE A 111 -1.41 3.62 -12.11
C ILE A 111 -1.03 2.50 -13.09
N THR A 112 -0.74 2.86 -14.35
CA THR A 112 -0.35 1.87 -15.36
C THR A 112 1.01 1.26 -15.06
N VAL A 113 1.99 2.06 -14.63
CA VAL A 113 3.30 1.57 -14.16
C VAL A 113 3.10 0.65 -12.95
N GLN A 114 2.32 1.05 -11.95
CA GLN A 114 2.06 0.22 -10.76
C GLN A 114 1.35 -1.11 -11.10
N MET A 115 0.44 -1.12 -12.07
CA MET A 115 -0.17 -2.36 -12.58
C MET A 115 0.86 -3.26 -13.27
N PHE A 116 1.78 -2.69 -14.05
CA PHE A 116 2.85 -3.46 -14.67
C PHE A 116 3.82 -4.03 -13.63
N GLU A 117 4.24 -3.23 -12.65
CA GLU A 117 5.07 -3.70 -11.55
C GLU A 117 4.40 -4.84 -10.80
N GLU A 118 3.11 -4.74 -10.49
CA GLU A 118 2.39 -5.84 -9.87
C GLU A 118 2.38 -7.12 -10.74
N HIS A 119 2.25 -6.97 -12.06
CA HIS A 119 2.37 -8.10 -12.98
C HIS A 119 3.76 -8.75 -12.90
N VAL A 120 4.80 -7.92 -12.89
CA VAL A 120 6.21 -8.32 -12.70
C VAL A 120 6.40 -9.02 -11.35
N ARG A 121 5.86 -8.48 -10.24
CA ARG A 121 5.94 -9.09 -8.90
C ARG A 121 5.32 -10.48 -8.87
N ARG A 122 4.21 -10.70 -9.59
CA ARG A 122 3.55 -12.01 -9.69
C ARG A 122 4.36 -13.05 -10.47
N SER A 123 5.19 -12.63 -11.41
CA SER A 123 6.11 -13.51 -12.16
C SER A 123 7.53 -13.50 -11.60
N SER A 124 7.78 -12.86 -10.46
CA SER A 124 9.09 -12.82 -9.81
C SER A 124 9.12 -13.72 -8.58
N PHE A 125 10.32 -13.98 -8.06
CA PHE A 125 10.48 -14.54 -6.73
C PHE A 125 11.34 -13.65 -5.85
N TYR A 126 11.07 -13.70 -4.55
CA TYR A 126 11.70 -12.85 -3.54
C TYR A 126 12.31 -13.72 -2.44
N PHE A 127 13.53 -13.37 -2.05
CA PHE A 127 14.14 -13.88 -0.83
C PHE A 127 14.43 -12.72 0.11
N ALA A 128 13.83 -12.77 1.30
CA ALA A 128 14.12 -11.84 2.39
C ALA A 128 14.91 -12.55 3.49
N TRP A 129 15.93 -11.91 4.06
CA TRP A 129 16.69 -12.40 5.21
C TRP A 129 16.86 -11.32 6.27
N VAL A 130 17.05 -11.77 7.51
CA VAL A 130 17.54 -10.95 8.62
C VAL A 130 18.81 -11.62 9.11
N GLU A 131 19.88 -10.85 9.24
CA GLU A 131 21.19 -11.39 9.65
C GLU A 131 21.09 -12.07 11.03
N GLY A 132 21.62 -13.29 11.13
CA GLY A 132 21.61 -14.08 12.37
C GLY A 132 20.24 -14.63 12.78
N GLU A 133 19.22 -14.53 11.93
CA GLU A 133 17.90 -15.15 12.14
C GLU A 133 17.73 -16.40 11.25
N PRO A 134 16.85 -17.34 11.62
CA PRO A 134 16.64 -18.54 10.81
C PRO A 134 16.10 -18.18 9.42
N VAL A 135 16.58 -18.92 8.42
CA VAL A 135 16.13 -18.78 7.03
C VAL A 135 14.70 -19.31 6.92
N VAL A 136 13.73 -18.41 6.73
CA VAL A 136 12.31 -18.73 6.57
C VAL A 136 11.86 -18.34 5.17
N LEU A 137 11.27 -19.25 4.39
CA LEU A 137 10.70 -18.91 3.08
C LEU A 137 9.48 -17.98 3.20
N GLU A 138 9.22 -17.26 2.10
CA GLU A 138 8.02 -16.45 1.97
C GLU A 138 6.76 -17.29 2.26
N GLN A 139 5.85 -16.70 3.03
CA GLN A 139 4.51 -17.23 3.19
C GLN A 139 3.73 -16.93 1.91
N GLY A 140 3.74 -17.87 0.96
CA GLY A 140 2.87 -17.76 -0.21
C GLY A 140 1.40 -17.65 0.21
N SER A 141 0.56 -17.10 -0.67
CA SER A 141 -0.90 -16.96 -0.51
C SER A 141 -1.64 -18.25 -0.08
N GLN A 142 -1.02 -19.42 -0.21
CA GLN A 142 -1.55 -20.70 0.24
C GLN A 142 -0.85 -21.20 1.53
N LYS A 143 -1.34 -20.75 2.69
CA LYS A 143 -1.32 -21.41 4.02
C LYS A 143 -2.01 -20.46 5.01
N SER A 144 -3.33 -20.41 5.14
CA SER A 144 -4.32 -21.48 5.14
C SER A 144 -4.09 -22.64 6.15
N ARG A 145 -3.11 -22.58 7.07
CA ARG A 145 -2.97 -23.61 8.13
C ARG A 145 -2.82 -23.09 9.55
N ASN A 146 -2.34 -21.85 9.75
CA ASN A 146 -2.45 -21.22 11.05
C ASN A 146 -3.85 -20.63 11.22
N ILE A 147 -4.62 -21.18 12.16
CA ILE A 147 -5.95 -20.66 12.53
C ILE A 147 -5.84 -19.17 12.89
N ILE A 148 -4.77 -18.77 13.59
CA ILE A 148 -4.47 -17.37 13.92
C ILE A 148 -4.33 -16.51 12.65
N TYR A 149 -3.58 -16.97 11.64
CA TYR A 149 -3.44 -16.20 10.40
C TYR A 149 -4.79 -16.08 9.67
N ARG A 150 -5.54 -17.19 9.49
CA ARG A 150 -6.88 -17.15 8.88
C ARG A 150 -7.88 -16.26 9.63
N LEU A 151 -7.80 -16.22 10.96
CA LEU A 151 -8.60 -15.33 11.81
C LEU A 151 -8.34 -13.85 11.53
N PHE A 152 -7.15 -13.50 11.04
CA PHE A 152 -6.72 -12.11 10.83
C PHE A 152 -6.46 -11.73 9.35
N SER A 153 -6.45 -12.67 8.39
CA SER A 153 -5.94 -12.41 7.03
C SER A 153 -6.85 -12.73 5.83
N GLU A 154 -7.80 -13.67 5.93
CA GLU A 154 -8.49 -14.21 4.73
C GLU A 154 -10.01 -13.96 4.72
N SER A 155 -10.70 -14.08 5.87
CA SER A 155 -12.07 -13.58 6.02
C SER A 155 -12.40 -13.41 7.50
N MET A 156 -13.05 -12.29 7.87
CA MET A 156 -13.55 -12.08 9.23
C MET A 156 -14.64 -13.11 9.60
N LEU A 157 -15.16 -13.86 8.63
CA LEU A 157 -16.25 -14.82 8.79
C LEU A 157 -15.92 -15.93 9.81
N LEU A 158 -14.72 -16.51 9.77
CA LEU A 158 -14.33 -17.53 10.76
C LEU A 158 -14.27 -16.94 12.18
N PHE A 159 -13.73 -15.73 12.30
CA PHE A 159 -13.70 -14.99 13.57
C PHE A 159 -15.12 -14.73 14.08
N PHE A 160 -16.03 -14.27 13.20
CA PHE A 160 -17.44 -14.08 13.54
C PHE A 160 -18.13 -15.38 13.97
N ILE A 161 -17.91 -16.49 13.26
CA ILE A 161 -18.49 -17.80 13.63
C ILE A 161 -18.05 -18.22 15.03
N ILE A 162 -16.74 -18.13 15.31
CA ILE A 162 -16.19 -18.48 16.63
C ILE A 162 -16.78 -17.55 17.70
N PHE A 163 -16.85 -16.25 17.42
CA PHE A 163 -17.37 -15.27 18.39
C PHE A 163 -18.87 -15.46 18.65
N ILE A 164 -19.67 -15.78 17.64
CA ILE A 164 -21.08 -16.14 17.78
C ILE A 164 -21.23 -17.40 18.63
N ALA A 165 -20.44 -18.44 18.37
CA ALA A 165 -20.48 -19.68 19.15
C ALA A 165 -20.13 -19.43 20.63
N VAL A 166 -19.07 -18.66 20.91
CA VAL A 166 -18.69 -18.25 22.26
C VAL A 166 -19.79 -17.41 22.92
N SER A 167 -20.40 -16.47 22.17
CA SER A 167 -21.51 -15.66 22.66
C SER A 167 -22.71 -16.50 23.07
N LEU A 168 -23.12 -17.47 22.25
CA LEU A 168 -24.24 -18.36 22.56
C LEU A 168 -23.94 -19.24 23.77
N PHE A 169 -22.71 -19.79 23.85
CA PHE A 169 -22.27 -20.58 24.99
C PHE A 169 -22.31 -19.78 26.30
N LEU A 170 -21.73 -18.57 26.30
CA LEU A 170 -21.75 -17.70 27.47
C LEU A 170 -23.16 -17.24 27.82
N PHE A 171 -24.06 -17.07 26.84
CA PHE A 171 -25.46 -16.73 27.09
C PHE A 171 -26.21 -17.84 27.82
N MET A 172 -25.96 -19.11 27.46
CA MET A 172 -26.57 -20.25 28.17
C MET A 172 -26.18 -20.32 29.64
N ILE A 173 -24.98 -19.83 30.00
CA ILE A 173 -24.45 -19.91 31.38
C ILE A 173 -24.77 -18.64 32.19
N PHE A 174 -24.59 -17.46 31.59
CA PHE A 174 -24.62 -16.16 32.30
C PHE A 174 -25.81 -15.27 31.92
N GLY A 175 -26.63 -15.69 30.95
CA GLY A 175 -27.86 -15.01 30.53
C GLY A 175 -27.66 -13.51 30.25
N PRO A 176 -28.36 -12.62 30.96
CA PRO A 176 -28.32 -11.18 30.69
C PRO A 176 -26.95 -10.54 30.97
N TYR A 177 -26.02 -11.18 31.67
CA TYR A 177 -24.68 -10.65 31.94
C TYR A 177 -23.66 -10.95 30.84
N THR A 178 -24.01 -11.78 29.86
CA THR A 178 -23.13 -12.20 28.77
C THR A 178 -22.52 -11.05 27.95
N PRO A 179 -23.27 -9.99 27.56
CA PRO A 179 -22.69 -8.86 26.84
C PRO A 179 -21.51 -8.20 27.57
N ILE A 180 -21.62 -8.04 28.90
CA ILE A 180 -20.54 -7.48 29.73
C ILE A 180 -19.33 -8.41 29.72
N LEU A 181 -19.55 -9.72 29.88
CA LEU A 181 -18.47 -10.71 29.87
C LEU A 181 -17.75 -10.75 28.52
N LEU A 182 -18.47 -10.60 27.41
CA LEU A 182 -17.87 -10.53 26.07
C LEU A 182 -16.99 -9.28 25.90
N VAL A 183 -17.43 -8.12 26.39
CA VAL A 183 -16.64 -6.88 26.38
C VAL A 183 -15.38 -7.05 27.22
N VAL A 184 -15.49 -7.63 28.42
CA VAL A 184 -14.33 -7.92 29.28
C VAL A 184 -13.36 -8.89 28.61
N MET A 185 -13.87 -9.95 27.99
CA MET A 185 -13.06 -10.92 27.23
C MET A 185 -12.31 -10.24 26.07
N GLN A 186 -12.99 -9.40 25.29
CA GLN A 186 -12.37 -8.63 24.21
C GLN A 186 -11.30 -7.65 24.72
N LEU A 187 -11.55 -6.99 25.85
CA LEU A 187 -10.55 -6.13 26.51
C LEU A 187 -9.29 -6.93 26.89
N VAL A 188 -9.46 -8.15 27.44
CA VAL A 188 -8.33 -9.03 27.75
C VAL A 188 -7.56 -9.39 26.48
N ILE A 189 -8.25 -9.75 25.38
CA ILE A 189 -7.59 -10.02 24.08
C ILE A 189 -6.79 -8.80 23.62
N PHE A 190 -7.38 -7.60 23.71
CA PHE A 190 -6.71 -6.34 23.38
C PHE A 190 -5.45 -6.11 24.24
N LEU A 191 -5.51 -6.35 25.55
CA LEU A 191 -4.38 -6.20 26.46
C LEU A 191 -3.19 -7.15 26.16
N PHE A 192 -3.44 -8.21 25.39
CA PHE A 192 -2.43 -9.15 24.90
C PHE A 192 -2.18 -9.06 23.40
N SER A 193 -2.67 -8.01 22.72
CA SER A 193 -2.54 -7.88 21.26
C SER A 193 -1.09 -7.89 20.78
N ASP A 194 -0.17 -7.30 21.55
CA ASP A 194 1.27 -7.31 21.28
C ASP A 194 1.84 -8.74 21.18
N LYS A 195 1.43 -9.63 22.07
CA LYS A 195 1.85 -11.05 22.06
C LYS A 195 1.21 -11.82 20.90
N ILE A 196 0.01 -11.45 20.49
CA ILE A 196 -0.69 -12.08 19.35
C ILE A 196 0.01 -11.69 18.05
N ILE A 197 0.23 -10.39 17.82
CA ILE A 197 0.89 -9.88 16.62
C ILE A 197 2.33 -10.40 16.51
N MET A 198 3.05 -10.53 17.63
CA MET A 198 4.41 -11.11 17.63
C MET A 198 4.46 -12.53 17.05
N LYS A 199 3.40 -13.33 17.25
CA LYS A 199 3.31 -14.69 16.68
C LYS A 199 3.02 -14.70 15.18
N MET A 200 2.57 -13.59 14.60
CA MET A 200 2.36 -13.44 13.16
C MET A 200 3.67 -13.11 12.44
N GLY A 201 4.69 -12.66 13.18
CA GLY A 201 6.03 -12.40 12.71
C GLY A 201 6.80 -13.62 12.25
N SER A 202 7.70 -13.41 11.30
CA SER A 202 8.74 -14.35 10.91
C SER A 202 10.07 -14.03 11.61
N TRP A 203 10.40 -12.75 11.79
CA TRP A 203 11.64 -12.30 12.41
C TRP A 203 11.42 -11.12 13.35
N VAL A 204 12.31 -10.97 14.33
CA VAL A 204 12.34 -9.82 15.24
C VAL A 204 13.56 -8.97 14.90
N ILE A 205 13.35 -7.67 14.69
CA ILE A 205 14.43 -6.72 14.43
C ILE A 205 14.90 -6.12 15.75
N THR A 206 16.22 -6.06 15.91
CA THR A 206 16.90 -5.56 17.10
C THR A 206 18.01 -4.60 16.69
N ARG A 207 18.67 -3.97 17.66
CA ARG A 207 19.79 -3.06 17.36
C ARG A 207 20.98 -3.82 16.78
N GLU A 208 21.16 -5.06 17.21
CA GLU A 208 22.23 -5.97 16.79
C GLU A 208 21.95 -6.59 15.41
N LYS A 209 20.66 -6.71 15.05
CA LYS A 209 20.19 -7.26 13.75
C LYS A 209 19.23 -6.26 13.09
N PRO A 210 19.72 -5.12 12.60
CA PRO A 210 18.87 -3.97 12.27
C PRO A 210 18.25 -4.05 10.87
N SER A 211 18.83 -4.85 9.98
CA SER A 211 18.58 -4.80 8.53
C SER A 211 17.81 -6.01 8.01
N VAL A 212 16.95 -5.75 7.02
CA VAL A 212 16.31 -6.77 6.20
C VAL A 212 16.95 -6.72 4.81
N HIS A 213 17.45 -7.86 4.35
CA HIS A 213 18.08 -8.01 3.04
C HIS A 213 17.09 -8.65 2.09
N ILE A 214 16.81 -7.97 1.00
CA ILE A 214 15.84 -8.39 0.00
C ILE A 214 16.60 -8.66 -1.29
N PHE A 215 16.44 -9.87 -1.79
CA PHE A 215 16.85 -10.29 -3.12
C PHE A 215 15.59 -10.48 -3.96
N HIS A 216 15.56 -9.82 -5.10
CA HIS A 216 14.50 -9.91 -6.07
C HIS A 216 15.08 -10.40 -7.39
N TYR A 217 14.41 -11.39 -7.97
CA TYR A 217 14.75 -11.87 -9.30
C TYR A 217 13.51 -11.89 -10.18
N HIS A 218 13.58 -11.14 -11.28
CA HIS A 218 12.56 -11.08 -12.29
C HIS A 218 12.64 -12.31 -13.21
N LEU A 219 11.52 -13.03 -13.35
CA LEU A 219 11.36 -14.04 -14.38
C LEU A 219 10.33 -13.56 -15.40
N ARG A 220 10.61 -13.85 -16.68
CA ARG A 220 9.61 -13.71 -17.73
C ARG A 220 8.44 -14.63 -17.44
N ALA A 221 7.23 -14.26 -17.88
CA ALA A 221 6.01 -15.02 -17.58
C ALA A 221 6.09 -16.52 -17.96
N GLU A 222 6.72 -16.84 -19.09
CA GLU A 222 6.93 -18.23 -19.54
C GLU A 222 7.96 -18.98 -18.66
N GLU A 223 9.07 -18.33 -18.32
CA GLU A 223 10.10 -18.86 -17.43
C GLU A 223 9.53 -19.12 -16.02
N TYR A 224 8.66 -18.25 -15.53
CA TYR A 224 8.03 -18.37 -14.21
C TYR A 224 7.18 -19.62 -14.06
N GLN A 225 6.39 -19.99 -15.08
CA GLN A 225 5.57 -21.19 -15.05
C GLN A 225 6.44 -22.46 -14.97
N ASN A 226 7.53 -22.49 -15.74
CA ASN A 226 8.50 -23.57 -15.70
C ASN A 226 9.26 -23.60 -14.37
N PHE A 227 9.64 -22.44 -13.84
CA PHE A 227 10.29 -22.28 -12.55
C PHE A 227 9.43 -22.85 -11.42
N ARG A 228 8.15 -22.48 -11.34
CA ARG A 228 7.22 -23.00 -10.31
C ARG A 228 7.00 -24.50 -10.38
N ARG A 229 7.04 -25.10 -11.59
CA ARG A 229 6.92 -26.55 -11.76
C ARG A 229 8.19 -27.28 -11.31
N ARG A 230 9.36 -26.69 -11.56
CA ARG A 230 10.67 -27.28 -11.28
C ARG A 230 11.11 -27.10 -9.83
N PHE A 231 10.84 -25.94 -9.25
CA PHE A 231 11.31 -25.56 -7.91
C PHE A 231 10.18 -25.63 -6.91
N ASN A 232 10.11 -26.76 -6.20
CA ASN A 232 9.19 -26.89 -5.07
C ASN A 232 9.67 -26.04 -3.86
N ARG A 233 8.81 -25.91 -2.85
CA ARG A 233 9.11 -25.12 -1.65
C ARG A 233 10.37 -25.58 -0.91
N GLU A 234 10.68 -26.88 -0.90
CA GLU A 234 11.84 -27.41 -0.20
C GLU A 234 13.14 -27.06 -0.92
N THR A 235 13.17 -27.17 -2.25
CA THR A 235 14.29 -26.75 -3.09
C THR A 235 14.56 -25.26 -2.95
N LEU A 236 13.51 -24.42 -2.94
CA LEU A 236 13.64 -22.99 -2.72
C LEU A 236 14.18 -22.65 -1.32
N MET A 237 13.82 -23.42 -0.27
CA MET A 237 14.42 -23.26 1.06
C MET A 237 15.92 -23.55 1.01
N LYS A 238 16.32 -24.63 0.34
CA LYS A 238 17.73 -25.05 0.24
C LYS A 238 18.56 -24.01 -0.49
N ILE A 239 18.09 -23.56 -1.66
CA ILE A 239 18.72 -22.48 -2.43
C ILE A 239 18.86 -21.22 -1.57
N LYS A 240 17.76 -20.80 -0.92
CA LYS A 240 17.75 -19.61 -0.08
C LYS A 240 18.74 -19.70 1.11
N ALA A 241 18.84 -20.87 1.73
CA ALA A 241 19.76 -21.11 2.83
C ALA A 241 21.21 -21.12 2.34
N GLU A 242 21.48 -21.75 1.21
CA GLU A 242 22.83 -21.82 0.65
C GLU A 242 23.35 -20.46 0.19
N ILE A 243 22.50 -19.62 -0.42
CA ILE A 243 22.85 -18.22 -0.72
C ILE A 243 23.19 -17.47 0.57
N TYR A 244 22.41 -17.64 1.64
CA TYR A 244 22.66 -16.99 2.93
C TYR A 244 24.01 -17.39 3.54
N GLU A 245 24.31 -18.70 3.59
CA GLU A 245 25.57 -19.22 4.16
C GLU A 245 26.80 -18.71 3.40
N ARG A 246 26.71 -18.57 2.07
CA ARG A 246 27.82 -18.08 1.24
C ARG A 246 27.96 -16.55 1.22
N THR A 247 26.95 -15.81 1.67
CA THR A 247 26.93 -14.33 1.61
C THR A 247 26.81 -13.71 2.99
N LEU A 248 25.58 -13.54 3.49
CA LEU A 248 25.26 -12.81 4.71
C LEU A 248 25.90 -13.44 5.96
N ALA A 249 26.01 -14.77 6.02
CA ALA A 249 26.63 -15.46 7.16
C ALA A 249 28.13 -15.13 7.34
N VAL A 250 28.81 -14.75 6.24
CA VAL A 250 30.22 -14.35 6.24
C VAL A 250 30.42 -12.83 6.08
N GLY A 251 29.35 -12.05 6.25
CA GLY A 251 29.38 -10.58 6.18
C GLY A 251 29.51 -10.01 4.77
N ARG A 252 29.15 -10.78 3.73
CA ARG A 252 29.10 -10.31 2.34
C ARG A 252 27.69 -9.98 1.91
N THR A 253 27.55 -9.03 0.99
CA THR A 253 26.27 -8.72 0.35
C THR A 253 25.84 -9.82 -0.61
N VAL A 254 24.54 -9.94 -0.84
CA VAL A 254 24.03 -10.89 -1.86
C VAL A 254 24.33 -10.33 -3.25
N ASP A 255 25.14 -11.05 -4.03
CA ASP A 255 25.49 -10.72 -5.41
C ASP A 255 25.03 -11.81 -6.39
N CYS A 256 24.97 -11.46 -7.69
CA CYS A 256 24.56 -12.42 -8.72
C CYS A 256 25.62 -13.50 -8.93
N GLU A 257 26.89 -13.26 -8.64
CA GLU A 257 27.95 -14.27 -8.78
C GLU A 257 27.70 -15.45 -7.84
N THR A 258 27.58 -15.18 -6.54
CA THR A 258 27.30 -16.19 -5.52
C THR A 258 25.92 -16.81 -5.74
N ALA A 259 24.92 -15.99 -6.08
CA ALA A 259 23.60 -16.53 -6.40
C ALA A 259 23.65 -17.45 -7.62
N ASN A 260 24.42 -17.11 -8.66
CA ASN A 260 24.60 -17.92 -9.86
C ASN A 260 25.28 -19.25 -9.56
N GLU A 261 26.29 -19.27 -8.69
CA GLU A 261 26.93 -20.51 -8.25
C GLU A 261 25.91 -21.48 -7.67
N VAL A 262 25.06 -20.98 -6.76
CA VAL A 262 24.00 -21.80 -6.14
C VAL A 262 22.97 -22.19 -7.18
N PHE A 263 22.43 -21.24 -7.94
CA PHE A 263 21.40 -21.51 -8.94
C PHE A 263 21.85 -22.52 -10.01
N SER A 264 23.10 -22.46 -10.44
CA SER A 264 23.65 -23.33 -11.48
C SER A 264 23.66 -24.79 -11.05
N GLN A 265 23.85 -25.07 -9.75
CA GLN A 265 23.75 -26.42 -9.20
C GLN A 265 22.34 -27.01 -9.34
N TYR A 266 21.32 -26.15 -9.36
CA TYR A 266 19.94 -26.54 -9.60
C TYR A 266 19.53 -26.33 -11.07
N GLY A 267 20.49 -26.03 -11.96
CA GLY A 267 20.32 -25.81 -13.39
C GLY A 267 19.50 -24.58 -13.75
N PHE A 268 19.70 -23.49 -13.00
CA PHE A 268 19.17 -22.15 -13.25
C PHE A 268 20.35 -21.18 -13.38
N ILE A 269 20.27 -20.20 -14.30
CA ILE A 269 21.35 -19.24 -14.53
C ILE A 269 20.87 -17.87 -14.05
N CYS A 270 21.64 -17.22 -13.18
CA CYS A 270 21.38 -15.84 -12.75
C CYS A 270 21.81 -14.88 -13.88
N ARG A 271 20.87 -14.06 -14.35
CA ARG A 271 21.16 -12.92 -15.22
C ARG A 271 21.25 -11.67 -14.34
N PRO A 272 22.39 -10.94 -14.33
CA PRO A 272 22.53 -9.72 -13.54
C PRO A 272 21.44 -8.69 -13.85
N GLU A 273 21.01 -8.60 -15.11
CA GLU A 273 19.97 -7.69 -15.59
C GLU A 273 18.57 -7.99 -15.06
N SER A 274 18.34 -9.20 -14.55
CA SER A 274 17.07 -9.66 -13.97
C SER A 274 17.07 -9.65 -12.45
N MET A 275 18.18 -9.24 -11.83
CA MET A 275 18.36 -9.25 -10.38
C MET A 275 18.38 -7.84 -9.82
N SER A 276 17.74 -7.66 -8.67
CA SER A 276 17.91 -6.48 -7.83
C SER A 276 18.07 -6.88 -6.37
N THR A 277 18.78 -6.06 -5.60
CA THR A 277 18.91 -6.22 -4.15
C THR A 277 18.56 -4.92 -3.46
N LYS A 278 17.96 -5.03 -2.28
CA LYS A 278 17.58 -3.90 -1.42
C LYS A 278 17.88 -4.27 0.01
N VAL A 279 18.57 -3.39 0.73
CA VAL A 279 18.86 -3.57 2.16
C VAL A 279 18.20 -2.43 2.89
N VAL A 280 17.26 -2.76 3.77
CA VAL A 280 16.52 -1.75 4.54
C VAL A 280 16.89 -1.87 6.01
N ASN A 281 17.45 -0.79 6.58
CA ASN A 281 17.71 -0.71 8.01
C ASN A 281 16.42 -0.34 8.76
N VAL A 282 15.60 -1.37 9.02
CA VAL A 282 14.28 -1.20 9.64
C VAL A 282 14.40 -0.67 11.08
N TYR A 283 15.40 -1.12 11.83
CA TYR A 283 15.61 -0.63 13.21
C TYR A 283 15.80 0.88 13.24
N GLU A 284 16.62 1.41 12.33
CA GLU A 284 16.92 2.83 12.23
C GLU A 284 15.70 3.65 11.80
N ILE A 285 14.91 3.15 10.84
CA ILE A 285 13.65 3.81 10.43
C ILE A 285 12.68 3.90 11.60
N VAL A 286 12.46 2.80 12.33
CA VAL A 286 11.56 2.79 13.49
C VAL A 286 12.11 3.65 14.63
N ARG A 287 13.43 3.66 14.86
CA ARG A 287 14.09 4.53 15.84
C ARG A 287 13.83 6.00 15.52
N LYS A 288 14.03 6.42 14.26
CA LYS A 288 13.74 7.79 13.80
C LYS A 288 12.27 8.15 14.04
N ALA A 289 11.32 7.27 13.71
CA ALA A 289 9.91 7.50 14.00
C ALA A 289 9.63 7.65 15.51
N ALA A 290 10.20 6.76 16.33
CA ALA A 290 10.06 6.82 17.79
C ALA A 290 10.56 8.14 18.37
N GLU A 291 11.70 8.63 17.91
CA GLU A 291 12.27 9.92 18.31
C GLU A 291 11.38 11.09 17.92
N LYS A 292 10.90 11.12 16.68
CA LYS A 292 10.01 12.19 16.19
C LYS A 292 8.67 12.24 16.94
N PHE A 293 8.17 11.08 17.37
CA PHE A 293 6.92 10.99 18.12
C PHE A 293 7.09 11.12 19.65
N GLY A 294 8.32 11.04 20.16
CA GLY A 294 8.65 11.04 21.59
C GLY A 294 8.16 9.77 22.30
N LEU A 295 8.27 8.62 21.63
CA LEU A 295 7.82 7.32 22.14
C LEU A 295 9.02 6.39 22.36
N PRO A 296 8.91 5.39 23.26
CA PRO A 296 9.88 4.30 23.31
C PRO A 296 9.85 3.50 22.00
N ILE A 297 11.00 2.94 21.61
CA ILE A 297 11.08 2.06 20.45
C ILE A 297 10.22 0.82 20.71
N PRO A 298 9.16 0.56 19.93
CA PRO A 298 8.32 -0.62 20.08
C PRO A 298 9.08 -1.87 19.65
N LYS A 299 8.53 -3.05 19.94
CA LYS A 299 9.05 -4.29 19.35
C LYS A 299 8.83 -4.25 17.84
N ILE A 300 9.83 -4.62 17.06
CA ILE A 300 9.79 -4.57 15.60
C ILE A 300 9.76 -6.00 15.07
N VAL A 301 8.77 -6.31 14.25
CA VAL A 301 8.53 -7.65 13.74
C VAL A 301 8.33 -7.61 12.24
N ILE A 302 9.01 -8.50 11.51
CA ILE A 302 8.86 -8.65 10.07
C ILE A 302 7.99 -9.86 9.77
N ALA A 303 6.90 -9.66 9.01
CA ALA A 303 6.15 -10.75 8.41
C ALA A 303 6.65 -11.01 6.98
N ASN A 304 7.14 -12.22 6.70
CA ASN A 304 7.64 -12.55 5.38
C ASN A 304 6.49 -12.89 4.39
N THR A 305 5.85 -11.87 3.85
CA THR A 305 4.76 -11.95 2.86
C THR A 305 4.88 -10.80 1.85
N ILE A 306 4.58 -11.07 0.57
CA ILE A 306 4.66 -10.06 -0.49
C ILE A 306 3.53 -9.02 -0.47
N ILE A 307 2.49 -9.22 0.34
CA ILE A 307 1.40 -8.24 0.45
C ILE A 307 1.93 -7.04 1.26
N PRO A 308 2.02 -5.84 0.66
CA PRO A 308 2.53 -4.65 1.33
C PRO A 308 1.60 -4.26 2.48
N ASN A 309 2.12 -4.24 3.70
CA ASN A 309 1.38 -3.80 4.88
C ASN A 309 2.33 -3.39 6.02
N ALA A 310 1.88 -2.44 6.83
CA ALA A 310 2.43 -2.14 8.14
C ALA A 310 1.27 -2.04 9.13
N ALA A 311 1.50 -2.40 10.38
CA ALA A 311 0.52 -2.19 11.43
C ALA A 311 1.21 -1.99 12.77
N ALA A 312 0.71 -1.06 13.56
CA ALA A 312 1.05 -0.98 14.97
C ALA A 312 -0.06 -1.51 15.88
N SER A 313 0.34 -2.16 16.96
CA SER A 313 -0.57 -2.66 17.99
C SER A 313 0.07 -2.60 19.37
N GLY A 314 -0.74 -2.87 20.39
CA GLY A 314 -0.31 -2.97 21.77
C GLY A 314 -1.23 -2.16 22.69
N PRO A 315 -1.29 -2.52 23.98
CA PRO A 315 -2.19 -1.86 24.94
C PRO A 315 -1.78 -0.41 25.27
N TYR A 316 -0.49 -0.10 25.16
CA TYR A 316 0.07 1.23 25.42
C TYR A 316 1.46 1.34 24.75
N PRO A 317 1.98 2.56 24.50
CA PRO A 317 3.20 2.76 23.72
C PRO A 317 4.44 1.97 24.17
N SER A 318 4.68 1.80 25.48
CA SER A 318 5.82 1.02 26.00
C SER A 318 5.66 -0.50 25.85
N ARG A 319 4.45 -1.00 25.54
CA ARG A 319 4.19 -2.37 25.06
C ARG A 319 3.74 -2.36 23.58
N GLY A 320 4.15 -1.36 22.82
CA GLY A 320 3.90 -1.28 21.40
C GLY A 320 4.65 -2.36 20.62
N ILE A 321 4.03 -2.81 19.54
CA ILE A 321 4.63 -3.64 18.50
C ILE A 321 4.33 -3.02 17.15
N VAL A 322 5.31 -3.05 16.25
CA VAL A 322 5.18 -2.66 14.85
C VAL A 322 5.48 -3.88 14.00
N LEU A 323 4.49 -4.28 13.20
CA LEU A 323 4.59 -5.34 12.21
C LEU A 323 4.80 -4.72 10.83
N ILE A 324 5.82 -5.17 10.10
CA ILE A 324 6.13 -4.71 8.74
C ILE A 324 6.22 -5.93 7.84
N THR A 325 5.60 -5.91 6.67
CA THR A 325 5.72 -7.02 5.72
C THR A 325 6.94 -6.85 4.81
N SER A 326 7.55 -7.96 4.36
CA SER A 326 8.60 -7.89 3.35
C SER A 326 8.12 -7.24 2.06
N GLY A 327 6.85 -7.43 1.68
CA GLY A 327 6.23 -6.74 0.54
C GLY A 327 6.21 -5.22 0.66
N LEU A 328 6.04 -4.67 1.87
CA LEU A 328 6.12 -3.22 2.09
C LEU A 328 7.55 -2.71 1.86
N LEU A 329 8.54 -3.44 2.38
CA LEU A 329 9.97 -3.08 2.24
C LEU A 329 10.48 -3.20 0.80
N VAL A 330 9.89 -4.14 0.04
CA VAL A 330 10.08 -4.27 -1.41
C VAL A 330 9.55 -3.01 -2.10
N GLN A 331 8.28 -2.68 -1.84
CA GLN A 331 7.54 -1.66 -2.60
C GLN A 331 7.87 -0.20 -2.29
N LEU A 332 8.25 0.10 -1.05
CA LEU A 332 8.46 1.49 -0.59
C LEU A 332 9.92 1.80 -0.36
N GLU A 333 10.34 3.02 -0.66
CA GLU A 333 11.66 3.56 -0.31
C GLU A 333 11.74 3.95 1.18
N ASP A 334 12.96 4.11 1.71
CA ASP A 334 13.19 4.29 3.16
C ASP A 334 12.39 5.45 3.78
N ASP A 335 12.25 6.58 3.06
CA ASP A 335 11.47 7.74 3.53
C ASP A 335 9.95 7.50 3.45
N GLU A 336 9.50 6.69 2.48
CA GLU A 336 8.11 6.26 2.37
C GLU A 336 7.75 5.28 3.48
N ILE A 337 8.63 4.31 3.77
CA ILE A 337 8.51 3.40 4.91
C ILE A 337 8.47 4.24 6.20
N LEU A 338 9.38 5.19 6.39
CA LEU A 338 9.37 6.07 7.56
C LEU A 338 8.04 6.81 7.71
N SER A 339 7.46 7.29 6.60
CA SER A 339 6.18 8.00 6.59
C SER A 339 5.02 7.09 7.00
N VAL A 340 4.97 5.86 6.47
CA VAL A 340 3.97 4.85 6.87
C VAL A 340 4.15 4.45 8.33
N ILE A 341 5.38 4.23 8.80
CA ILE A 341 5.63 3.97 10.22
C ILE A 341 5.23 5.17 11.08
N GLY A 342 5.43 6.40 10.62
CA GLY A 342 4.94 7.60 11.30
C GLY A 342 3.42 7.61 11.49
N HIS A 343 2.66 7.19 10.47
CA HIS A 343 1.21 7.00 10.54
C HIS A 343 0.85 5.99 11.64
N GLU A 344 1.49 4.82 11.64
CA GLU A 344 1.28 3.78 12.65
C GLU A 344 1.66 4.25 14.08
N PHE A 345 2.69 5.07 14.21
CA PHE A 345 3.09 5.67 15.49
C PHE A 345 2.08 6.68 16.03
N SER A 346 1.35 7.39 15.15
CA SER A 346 0.24 8.25 15.58
C SER A 346 -0.85 7.44 16.28
N HIS A 347 -1.21 6.27 15.74
CA HIS A 347 -2.17 5.38 16.38
C HIS A 347 -1.70 4.87 17.74
N LEU A 348 -0.43 4.45 17.86
CA LEU A 348 0.14 4.06 19.15
C LEU A 348 0.09 5.19 20.16
N LYS A 349 0.50 6.40 19.75
CA LYS A 349 0.52 7.59 20.61
C LYS A 349 -0.88 7.98 21.08
N GLY A 350 -1.84 8.00 20.16
CA GLY A 350 -3.23 8.33 20.42
C GLY A 350 -4.00 7.27 21.18
N ARG A 351 -3.46 6.04 21.24
CA ARG A 351 -4.16 4.84 21.73
C ARG A 351 -5.47 4.63 20.98
N ASP A 352 -5.47 4.95 19.69
CA ASP A 352 -6.66 4.94 18.85
C ASP A 352 -7.39 3.59 18.87
N PRO A 353 -6.70 2.42 18.86
CA PRO A 353 -7.35 1.12 19.02
C PRO A 353 -8.14 0.96 20.33
N LEU A 354 -7.65 1.51 21.45
CA LEU A 354 -8.34 1.46 22.75
C LEU A 354 -9.57 2.37 22.75
N VAL A 355 -9.46 3.55 22.14
CA VAL A 355 -10.58 4.50 22.01
C VAL A 355 -11.69 3.92 21.14
N LEU A 356 -11.33 3.31 20.00
CA LEU A 356 -12.28 2.62 19.12
C LEU A 356 -12.89 1.39 19.81
N PHE A 357 -12.11 0.63 20.56
CA PHE A 357 -12.64 -0.44 21.42
C PHE A 357 -13.67 0.10 22.44
N ALA A 358 -13.37 1.19 23.13
CA ALA A 358 -14.29 1.77 24.11
C ALA A 358 -15.58 2.28 23.45
N LEU A 359 -15.47 2.93 22.29
CA LEU A 359 -16.62 3.40 21.49
C LEU A 359 -17.51 2.23 21.06
N THR A 360 -16.92 1.18 20.48
CA THR A 360 -17.65 -0.01 20.01
C THR A 360 -18.25 -0.81 21.15
N ALA A 361 -17.53 -0.96 22.27
CA ALA A 361 -18.05 -1.61 23.47
C ALA A 361 -19.23 -0.83 24.07
N ALA A 362 -19.14 0.50 24.12
CA ALA A 362 -20.23 1.34 24.60
C ALA A 362 -21.47 1.25 23.69
N GLU A 363 -21.29 1.33 22.37
CA GLU A 363 -22.39 1.13 21.41
C GLU A 363 -23.04 -0.24 21.60
N TYR A 364 -22.24 -1.30 21.71
CA TYR A 364 -22.74 -2.66 21.89
C TYR A 364 -23.56 -2.82 23.18
N LEU A 365 -23.06 -2.30 24.30
CA LEU A 365 -23.75 -2.39 25.59
C LEU A 365 -25.04 -1.55 25.61
N LEU A 366 -25.01 -0.33 25.09
CA LEU A 366 -26.21 0.52 24.95
C LEU A 366 -27.25 -0.15 24.05
N ARG A 367 -26.82 -0.75 22.94
CA ARG A 367 -27.69 -1.49 22.03
C ARG A 367 -28.44 -2.61 22.73
N VAL A 368 -27.74 -3.40 23.55
CA VAL A 368 -28.34 -4.56 24.22
C VAL A 368 -29.18 -4.19 25.44
N TYR A 369 -28.74 -3.23 26.26
CA TYR A 369 -29.43 -2.92 27.53
C TYR A 369 -30.42 -1.77 27.46
N VAL A 370 -30.22 -0.80 26.56
CA VAL A 370 -31.05 0.42 26.49
C VAL A 370 -31.93 0.40 25.25
N PHE A 371 -31.34 0.15 24.07
CA PHE A 371 -32.07 0.30 22.81
C PHE A 371 -32.84 -0.95 22.39
N TRP A 372 -32.64 -2.10 23.04
CA TRP A 372 -33.30 -3.37 22.70
C TRP A 372 -34.81 -3.27 22.42
N PRO A 373 -35.63 -2.53 23.20
CA PRO A 373 -37.06 -2.38 22.91
C PRO A 373 -37.36 -1.71 21.57
N PHE A 374 -36.52 -0.78 21.11
CA PHE A 374 -36.70 -0.04 19.87
C PHE A 374 -36.19 -0.81 18.63
N LEU A 375 -35.29 -1.77 18.84
CA LEU A 375 -34.71 -2.58 17.77
C LEU A 375 -35.70 -3.59 17.17
N PHE A 376 -36.80 -3.92 17.85
CA PHE A 376 -37.81 -4.82 17.29
C PHE A 376 -38.53 -4.24 16.06
N ILE A 377 -38.57 -2.91 15.91
CA ILE A 377 -39.27 -2.23 14.81
C ILE A 377 -38.29 -1.79 13.71
N PHE A 378 -37.09 -1.31 14.08
CA PHE A 378 -36.10 -0.74 13.15
C PHE A 378 -34.75 -1.50 13.12
N GLY A 379 -34.69 -2.73 13.67
CA GLY A 379 -33.44 -3.39 14.05
C GLY A 379 -32.34 -3.44 12.98
N TYR A 380 -32.66 -3.90 11.76
CA TYR A 380 -31.68 -3.96 10.67
C TYR A 380 -31.18 -2.57 10.24
N PHE A 381 -32.09 -1.58 10.19
CA PHE A 381 -31.74 -0.21 9.86
C PHE A 381 -30.86 0.43 10.95
N TYR A 382 -31.18 0.19 12.22
CA TYR A 382 -30.34 0.62 13.34
C TYR A 382 -28.93 0.02 13.24
N ILE A 383 -28.81 -1.30 13.03
CA ILE A 383 -27.50 -1.97 12.98
C ILE A 383 -26.68 -1.39 11.83
N PHE A 384 -27.28 -1.23 10.65
CA PHE A 384 -26.64 -0.60 9.51
C PHE A 384 -26.16 0.81 9.82
N LEU A 385 -27.02 1.65 10.41
CA LEU A 385 -26.69 3.03 10.76
C LEU A 385 -25.58 3.10 11.83
N ALA A 386 -25.67 2.29 12.88
CA ALA A 386 -24.71 2.25 13.98
C ALA A 386 -23.33 1.77 13.49
N LEU A 387 -23.26 0.69 12.71
CA LEU A 387 -22.01 0.23 12.10
C LEU A 387 -21.42 1.30 11.17
N THR A 388 -22.23 1.87 10.29
CA THR A 388 -21.78 2.92 9.36
C THR A 388 -21.24 4.12 10.15
N ALA A 389 -21.89 4.54 11.23
CA ALA A 389 -21.42 5.62 12.09
C ALA A 389 -20.08 5.30 12.77
N VAL A 390 -19.93 4.09 13.32
CA VAL A 390 -18.66 3.65 13.95
C VAL A 390 -17.51 3.66 12.94
N TYR A 391 -17.70 3.06 11.76
CA TYR A 391 -16.68 3.05 10.71
C TYR A 391 -16.39 4.44 10.17
N PHE A 392 -17.40 5.30 10.03
CA PHE A 392 -17.22 6.70 9.63
C PHE A 392 -16.43 7.50 10.68
N ILE A 393 -16.67 7.27 11.97
CA ILE A 393 -15.87 7.86 13.06
C ILE A 393 -14.42 7.35 13.01
N ALA A 394 -14.20 6.07 12.69
CA ALA A 394 -12.85 5.52 12.53
C ALA A 394 -12.04 6.26 11.45
N LYS A 395 -12.70 6.73 10.37
CA LYS A 395 -12.06 7.56 9.32
C LYS A 395 -11.45 8.85 9.88
N PHE A 396 -11.97 9.39 10.99
CA PHE A 396 -11.39 10.57 11.63
C PHE A 396 -10.03 10.28 12.28
N PHE A 397 -9.86 9.08 12.83
CA PHE A 397 -8.60 8.63 13.43
C PHE A 397 -7.54 8.38 12.36
N GLU A 398 -7.90 7.72 11.26
CA GLU A 398 -7.00 7.52 10.11
C GLU A 398 -6.53 8.85 9.51
N ALA A 399 -7.46 9.77 9.26
CA ALA A 399 -7.14 11.10 8.76
C ALA A 399 -6.30 11.91 9.77
N LYS A 400 -6.51 11.72 11.08
CA LYS A 400 -5.68 12.35 12.12
C LYS A 400 -4.25 11.78 12.05
N ALA A 401 -4.10 10.47 11.89
CA ALA A 401 -2.81 9.83 11.78
C ALA A 401 -2.00 10.32 10.58
N ASP A 402 -2.65 10.51 9.42
CA ASP A 402 -2.03 11.14 8.24
C ASP A 402 -1.44 12.52 8.58
N LEU A 403 -2.22 13.38 9.25
CA LEU A 403 -1.78 14.73 9.62
C LEU A 403 -0.69 14.73 10.67
N GLU A 404 -0.77 13.84 11.67
CA GLU A 404 0.25 13.75 12.71
C GLU A 404 1.57 13.24 12.15
N ALA A 405 1.53 12.24 11.27
CA ALA A 405 2.71 11.76 10.54
C ALA A 405 3.34 12.89 9.72
N ALA A 406 2.55 13.60 8.91
CA ALA A 406 3.01 14.75 8.15
C ALA A 406 3.60 15.85 9.06
N ALA A 407 2.93 16.19 10.16
CA ALA A 407 3.39 17.23 11.08
C ALA A 407 4.67 16.85 11.84
N LYS A 408 4.86 15.58 12.18
CA LYS A 408 6.02 15.10 12.95
C LYS A 408 7.23 14.77 12.09
N LEU A 409 7.01 14.26 10.89
CA LEU A 409 8.08 13.87 9.97
C LEU A 409 8.46 14.98 9.00
N GLY A 410 7.53 15.89 8.69
CA GLY A 410 7.77 17.08 7.86
C GLY A 410 7.52 16.90 6.37
N ASN A 411 7.23 15.68 5.90
CA ASN A 411 7.16 15.33 4.48
C ASN A 411 5.78 14.75 4.10
N PRO A 412 4.72 15.58 3.94
CA PRO A 412 3.38 15.11 3.60
C PRO A 412 3.31 14.45 2.21
N GLU A 413 4.10 14.94 1.25
CA GLU A 413 4.15 14.43 -0.12
C GLU A 413 4.67 12.98 -0.18
N VAL A 414 5.66 12.65 0.65
CA VAL A 414 6.22 11.30 0.75
C VAL A 414 5.18 10.30 1.27
N LEU A 415 4.36 10.68 2.26
CA LEU A 415 3.25 9.85 2.72
C LEU A 415 2.18 9.69 1.62
N ALA A 416 1.88 10.76 0.88
CA ALA A 416 0.93 10.72 -0.22
C ALA A 416 1.40 9.76 -1.33
N GLU A 417 2.70 9.75 -1.64
CA GLU A 417 3.29 8.82 -2.59
C GLU A 417 3.24 7.37 -2.11
N ALA A 418 3.61 7.11 -0.85
CA ALA A 418 3.52 5.78 -0.24
C ALA A 418 2.08 5.22 -0.30
N LEU A 419 1.09 6.05 0.05
CA LEU A 419 -0.33 5.72 -0.05
C LEU A 419 -0.74 5.43 -1.50
N ARG A 420 -0.21 6.18 -2.46
CA ARG A 420 -0.47 5.98 -3.88
C ARG A 420 0.10 4.65 -4.40
N LYS A 421 1.33 4.29 -4.01
CA LYS A 421 1.97 3.02 -4.36
C LYS A 421 1.21 1.83 -3.75
N ILE A 422 0.89 1.86 -2.45
CA ILE A 422 0.21 0.74 -1.79
C ILE A 422 -1.23 0.58 -2.31
N GLY A 423 -1.96 1.68 -2.49
CA GLY A 423 -3.39 1.66 -2.75
C GLY A 423 -3.81 1.92 -4.20
N PHE A 424 -2.89 1.81 -5.17
CA PHE A 424 -3.15 2.12 -6.59
C PHE A 424 -4.40 1.42 -7.17
N ARG A 425 -4.68 0.18 -6.74
CA ARG A 425 -5.88 -0.57 -7.14
C ARG A 425 -7.17 0.13 -6.73
N ARG A 426 -7.22 0.62 -5.50
CA ARG A 426 -8.38 1.33 -4.94
C ARG A 426 -8.55 2.70 -5.61
N LEU A 427 -7.44 3.43 -5.77
CA LEU A 427 -7.40 4.69 -6.51
C LEU A 427 -8.03 4.56 -7.90
N ARG A 428 -7.74 3.48 -8.64
CA ARG A 428 -8.35 3.25 -9.95
C ARG A 428 -9.89 3.24 -9.92
N PHE A 429 -10.50 2.64 -8.89
CA PHE A 429 -11.97 2.63 -8.75
C PHE A 429 -12.52 3.97 -8.26
N GLU A 430 -11.83 4.62 -7.32
CA GLU A 430 -12.23 5.92 -6.75
C GLU A 430 -12.24 7.09 -7.76
N ARG A 431 -11.62 6.90 -8.92
CA ARG A 431 -11.71 7.86 -10.04
C ARG A 431 -13.10 7.96 -10.64
N ILE A 432 -13.92 6.91 -10.49
CA ILE A 432 -15.30 6.89 -10.98
C ILE A 432 -16.20 7.50 -9.89
N PRO A 433 -16.91 8.61 -10.16
CA PRO A 433 -17.69 9.32 -9.13
C PRO A 433 -18.70 8.43 -8.37
N ALA A 434 -19.33 7.48 -9.06
CA ALA A 434 -20.28 6.55 -8.45
C ALA A 434 -19.67 5.69 -7.32
N TYR A 435 -18.38 5.37 -7.40
CA TYR A 435 -17.70 4.56 -6.40
C TYR A 435 -17.26 5.38 -5.19
N ARG A 436 -17.06 6.70 -5.33
CA ARG A 436 -16.60 7.57 -4.23
C ARG A 436 -17.56 7.55 -3.04
N LEU A 437 -18.86 7.63 -3.30
CA LEU A 437 -19.87 7.61 -2.24
C LEU A 437 -19.90 6.25 -1.52
N GLN A 438 -19.76 5.16 -2.27
CA GLN A 438 -19.68 3.81 -1.71
C GLN A 438 -18.46 3.64 -0.81
N GLU A 439 -17.30 4.19 -1.19
CA GLU A 439 -16.07 4.13 -0.37
C GLU A 439 -16.20 4.91 0.95
N TRP A 440 -16.95 6.02 0.95
CA TRP A 440 -17.25 6.77 2.18
C TRP A 440 -18.20 6.03 3.12
N LEU A 441 -19.22 5.35 2.58
CA LEU A 441 -20.22 4.62 3.37
C LEU A 441 -19.82 3.17 3.67
N GLY A 442 -18.76 2.68 3.03
CA GLY A 442 -18.23 1.34 3.23
C GLY A 442 -17.74 1.13 4.66
N TRP A 443 -17.88 -0.10 5.15
CA TRP A 443 -17.39 -0.54 6.46
C TRP A 443 -15.88 -0.80 6.45
N ASP A 444 -15.14 0.22 6.03
CA ASP A 444 -13.70 0.32 6.06
C ASP A 444 -13.33 1.52 6.92
N PRO A 445 -12.47 1.36 7.94
CA PRO A 445 -12.06 2.49 8.78
C PRO A 445 -11.27 3.55 8.01
N HIS A 446 -10.72 3.24 6.84
CA HIS A 446 -9.94 4.19 6.07
C HIS A 446 -10.84 5.12 5.23
N PRO A 447 -10.60 6.45 5.26
CA PRO A 447 -11.19 7.35 4.28
C PRO A 447 -10.77 6.96 2.86
N PRO A 448 -11.54 7.36 1.83
CA PRO A 448 -11.14 7.14 0.44
C PRO A 448 -9.74 7.66 0.16
N LEU A 449 -8.98 6.90 -0.61
CA LEU A 449 -7.57 7.12 -0.83
C LEU A 449 -7.29 8.42 -1.61
N TYR A 450 -8.11 8.74 -2.62
CA TYR A 450 -8.03 10.00 -3.36
C TYR A 450 -8.15 11.21 -2.42
N PHE A 451 -8.99 11.12 -1.40
CA PHE A 451 -9.20 12.18 -0.42
C PHE A 451 -7.98 12.32 0.50
N ARG A 452 -7.43 11.21 0.99
CA ARG A 452 -6.22 11.22 1.85
C ARG A 452 -5.02 11.83 1.12
N ILE A 453 -4.77 11.38 -0.12
CA ILE A 453 -3.66 11.87 -0.96
C ILE A 453 -3.84 13.36 -1.26
N ALA A 454 -4.99 13.77 -1.78
CA ALA A 454 -5.25 15.18 -2.10
C ALA A 454 -5.15 16.08 -0.87
N ARG A 455 -5.50 15.57 0.31
CA ARG A 455 -5.39 16.30 1.58
C ARG A 455 -3.94 16.51 1.99
N LEU A 456 -3.08 15.51 1.83
CA LEU A 456 -1.65 15.60 2.12
C LEU A 456 -0.94 16.55 1.14
N GLU A 457 -1.21 16.43 -0.16
CA GLU A 457 -0.61 17.28 -1.20
C GLU A 457 -1.01 18.76 -1.11
N ARG A 458 -2.14 19.08 -0.47
CA ARG A 458 -2.53 20.46 -0.19
C ARG A 458 -1.72 21.10 0.95
N ILE A 459 -0.96 20.33 1.73
CA ILE A 459 -0.19 20.83 2.86
C ILE A 459 1.13 21.42 2.37
N LYS A 460 1.15 22.74 2.20
CA LYS A 460 2.38 23.48 1.85
C LYS A 460 3.28 23.77 3.06
N ASP A 461 2.68 23.86 4.23
CA ASP A 461 3.38 24.18 5.49
C ASP A 461 2.80 23.34 6.63
N VAL A 462 3.61 22.42 7.13
CA VAL A 462 3.28 21.49 8.21
C VAL A 462 3.09 22.18 9.56
N THR A 463 3.64 23.38 9.76
CA THR A 463 3.49 24.13 11.02
C THR A 463 2.07 24.66 11.23
N ASN A 464 1.29 24.78 10.15
CA ASN A 464 -0.11 25.18 10.18
C ASN A 464 -1.06 24.04 10.61
N ILE A 465 -0.56 22.84 10.87
CA ILE A 465 -1.36 21.73 11.37
C ILE A 465 -1.61 21.93 12.88
N ARG A 466 -2.65 22.72 13.20
CA ARG A 466 -3.18 22.88 14.55
C ARG A 466 -4.37 21.95 14.77
N HIS A 467 -4.45 21.35 15.96
CA HIS A 467 -5.51 20.41 16.37
C HIS A 467 -5.85 19.34 15.30
N PRO A 468 -4.93 18.38 15.04
CA PRO A 468 -5.06 17.40 13.97
C PRO A 468 -6.41 16.67 13.96
N PHE A 469 -6.93 16.30 15.14
CA PHE A 469 -8.19 15.56 15.24
C PHE A 469 -9.41 16.38 14.82
N ILE A 470 -9.54 17.63 15.30
CA ILE A 470 -10.66 18.52 14.95
C ILE A 470 -10.63 18.82 13.45
N ARG A 471 -9.44 19.08 12.91
CA ARG A 471 -9.24 19.28 11.48
C ARG A 471 -9.64 18.04 10.68
N SER A 472 -9.27 16.84 11.13
CA SER A 472 -9.68 15.58 10.50
C SER A 472 -11.18 15.35 10.50
N ILE A 473 -11.90 15.70 11.57
CA ILE A 473 -13.36 15.62 11.59
C ILE A 473 -13.95 16.54 10.52
N LYS A 474 -13.54 17.82 10.50
CA LYS A 474 -14.04 18.81 9.53
C LYS A 474 -13.75 18.38 8.09
N ASP A 475 -12.52 17.95 7.82
CA ASP A 475 -12.08 17.58 6.47
C ASP A 475 -12.82 16.32 5.98
N ASN A 476 -13.02 15.31 6.83
CA ASN A 476 -13.77 14.10 6.43
C ASN A 476 -15.25 14.40 6.16
N ILE A 477 -15.89 15.23 6.99
CA ILE A 477 -17.28 15.64 6.76
C ILE A 477 -17.38 16.42 5.44
N SER A 478 -16.44 17.34 5.17
CA SER A 478 -16.37 18.06 3.90
C SER A 478 -16.20 17.11 2.71
N GLY A 479 -15.24 16.19 2.79
CA GLY A 479 -14.97 15.21 1.73
C GLY A 479 -16.15 14.29 1.45
N PHE A 480 -16.89 13.89 2.47
CA PHE A 480 -18.13 13.13 2.32
C PHE A 480 -19.24 13.94 1.65
N LEU A 481 -19.45 15.20 2.05
CA LEU A 481 -20.43 16.09 1.43
C LEU A 481 -20.08 16.40 -0.04
N GLU A 482 -18.80 16.55 -0.36
CA GLU A 482 -18.32 16.68 -1.74
C GLU A 482 -18.68 15.44 -2.56
N ALA A 483 -18.44 14.23 -2.03
CA ALA A 483 -18.81 12.98 -2.70
C ALA A 483 -20.33 12.82 -2.91
N LEU A 484 -21.15 13.30 -1.98
CA LEU A 484 -22.61 13.33 -2.12
C LEU A 484 -23.09 14.28 -3.24
N SER A 485 -22.34 15.35 -3.50
CA SER A 485 -22.71 16.34 -4.51
C SER A 485 -22.46 15.89 -5.97
N PHE A 486 -21.88 14.71 -6.17
CA PHE A 486 -21.46 14.15 -7.48
C PHE A 486 -20.59 15.10 -8.33
N ARG A 487 -19.93 16.09 -7.71
CA ARG A 487 -19.06 17.07 -8.38
C ARG A 487 -17.61 16.61 -8.48
#